data_AF-A0A9P0MMA7-F1
#
_entry.id   AF-A0A9P0MMA7-F1
#
_cell.length_a   1.000
_cell.length_b   1.000
_cell.length_c   1.000
_cell.angle_alpha   90.00
_cell.angle_beta   90.00
_cell.angle_gamma   90.00
#
_symmetry.space_group_name_H-M   'P 1'
#
loop_
_entity.id
_entity.type
_entity.pdbx_description
1 polymer ?
#
loop_
_entity_poly.entity_id
_entity_poly.type
_entity_poly.pdbx_seq_one_letter_code
_entity_poly.pdbx_strand_id
1 'polypeptide(L)'
;MDYLQPYPKYNAYKLANTIDPSITTQNSSEELLAFLMTVPAKTLSDTTKIHPDPEHDTRVVIGFEYELIWKPVMEPSDDEDAYFSGYPDDKFREGIFNKVPVMVGITSEEGALIGGWKDRIELIDDHPELLYSQVEGLTEREKRELGEKMIRVYTEGKLEKNLTAAVKLYSDVGFSNRIIKFADLVSPYVDVYFYQYSFFGAIENKAGPIVEMEGE
;
A
#
# COMPACT_ATOMS: atom_id res chain seq x y z
N MET A 1 -2.22 -8.53 -2.82
CA MET A 1 -2.38 -7.27 -2.05
C MET A 1 -2.83 -6.20 -3.02
N ASP A 2 -4.12 -5.89 -2.96
CA ASP A 2 -4.80 -4.94 -3.82
C ASP A 2 -4.63 -3.52 -3.24
N TYR A 3 -4.11 -2.58 -4.05
CA TYR A 3 -3.85 -1.21 -3.62
C TYR A 3 -5.08 -0.32 -3.80
N LEU A 4 -6.13 -0.84 -4.44
CA LEU A 4 -7.41 -0.15 -4.54
C LEU A 4 -8.10 -0.09 -3.17
N GLN A 5 -8.91 0.94 -2.95
CA GLN A 5 -9.77 1.03 -1.76
C GLN A 5 -11.01 0.16 -1.99
N PRO A 6 -11.21 -0.93 -1.24
CA PRO A 6 -12.38 -1.80 -1.42
C PRO A 6 -13.67 -1.22 -0.79
N TYR A 7 -13.57 -0.25 0.11
CA TYR A 7 -14.74 0.33 0.82
C TYR A 7 -14.88 1.85 0.65
N PRO A 8 -14.78 2.41 -0.57
CA PRO A 8 -14.73 3.86 -0.76
C PRO A 8 -16.05 4.54 -0.39
N LYS A 9 -17.18 3.93 -0.76
CA LYS A 9 -18.51 4.43 -0.41
C LYS A 9 -18.70 4.45 1.10
N TYR A 10 -18.37 3.35 1.78
CA TYR A 10 -18.44 3.27 3.24
C TYR A 10 -17.58 4.35 3.90
N ASN A 11 -16.33 4.53 3.47
CA ASN A 11 -15.44 5.56 4.02
C ASN A 11 -16.00 6.98 3.83
N ALA A 12 -16.64 7.26 2.69
CA ALA A 12 -17.31 8.54 2.44
C ALA A 12 -18.48 8.81 3.40
N TYR A 13 -19.35 7.82 3.63
CA TYR A 13 -20.42 7.96 4.62
C TYR A 13 -19.88 8.03 6.04
N LYS A 14 -18.85 7.27 6.38
CA LYS A 14 -18.23 7.32 7.71
C LYS A 14 -17.64 8.69 8.01
N LEU A 15 -16.92 9.28 7.05
CA LEU A 15 -16.40 10.63 7.15
C LEU A 15 -17.52 11.63 7.42
N ALA A 16 -18.57 11.61 6.59
CA ALA A 16 -19.71 12.52 6.72
C ALA A 16 -20.46 12.32 8.03
N ASN A 17 -20.73 11.07 8.42
CA ASN A 17 -21.42 10.72 9.66
C ASN A 17 -20.65 11.19 10.91
N THR A 18 -19.32 11.18 10.86
CA THR A 18 -18.45 11.70 11.93
C THR A 18 -18.61 13.21 12.11
N ILE A 19 -18.97 13.94 11.04
CA ILE A 19 -19.21 15.39 11.07
C ILE A 19 -20.68 15.70 11.41
N ASP A 20 -21.61 14.96 10.81
CA ASP A 20 -23.05 15.06 11.04
C ASP A 20 -23.68 13.66 11.11
N PRO A 21 -24.08 13.20 12.32
CA PRO A 21 -24.64 11.86 12.53
C PRO A 21 -25.95 11.57 11.77
N SER A 22 -26.62 12.59 11.22
CA SER A 22 -27.82 12.41 10.40
C SER A 22 -27.52 11.88 9.00
N ILE A 23 -26.28 12.06 8.51
CA ILE A 23 -25.84 11.49 7.25
C ILE A 23 -25.50 10.02 7.46
N THR A 24 -26.24 9.13 6.80
CA THR A 24 -26.10 7.67 6.91
C THR A 24 -26.11 7.03 5.53
N THR A 25 -25.87 5.72 5.47
CA THR A 25 -25.94 4.93 4.22
C THR A 25 -27.33 4.88 3.58
N GLN A 26 -28.37 5.40 4.24
CA GLN A 26 -29.71 5.57 3.67
C GLN A 26 -29.82 6.82 2.78
N ASN A 27 -28.94 7.80 2.96
CA ASN A 27 -28.88 8.96 2.07
C ASN A 27 -28.31 8.57 0.71
N SER A 28 -28.78 9.24 -0.33
CA SER A 28 -28.23 9.14 -1.69
C SER A 28 -26.79 9.70 -1.76
N SER A 29 -26.06 9.34 -2.82
CA SER A 29 -24.70 9.86 -3.03
C SER A 29 -24.72 11.35 -3.39
N GLU A 30 -25.81 11.83 -3.98
CA GLU A 30 -26.08 13.24 -4.27
C GLU A 30 -26.29 14.05 -2.98
N GLU A 31 -27.09 13.53 -2.03
CA GLU A 31 -27.28 14.17 -0.72
C GLU A 31 -25.97 14.21 0.08
N LEU A 32 -25.21 13.10 0.06
CA LEU A 32 -23.89 13.02 0.68
C LEU A 32 -22.94 14.07 0.10
N LEU A 33 -22.86 14.16 -1.23
CA LEU A 33 -22.00 15.14 -1.92
C LEU A 33 -22.44 16.57 -1.60
N ALA A 34 -23.73 16.86 -1.67
CA ALA A 34 -24.27 18.19 -1.36
C ALA A 34 -23.89 18.62 0.06
N PHE A 35 -24.01 17.71 1.04
CA PHE A 35 -23.56 17.98 2.40
C PHE A 35 -22.05 18.23 2.47
N LEU A 36 -21.22 17.32 1.94
CA LEU A 36 -19.76 17.44 2.02
C LEU A 36 -19.23 18.73 1.38
N MET A 37 -19.88 19.21 0.31
CA MET A 37 -19.54 20.47 -0.35
C MET A 37 -19.84 21.72 0.50
N THR A 38 -20.66 21.60 1.55
CA THR A 38 -20.88 22.70 2.53
C THR A 38 -19.84 22.70 3.66
N VAL A 39 -19.12 21.60 3.86
CA VAL A 39 -18.16 21.44 4.95
C VAL A 39 -16.83 22.11 4.60
N PRO A 40 -16.22 22.89 5.51
CA PRO A 40 -14.89 23.45 5.27
C PRO A 40 -13.84 22.36 5.03
N ALA A 41 -12.97 22.54 4.03
CA ALA A 41 -11.94 21.58 3.67
C ALA A 41 -11.02 21.17 4.84
N LYS A 42 -10.73 22.11 5.75
CA LYS A 42 -9.95 21.81 6.97
C LYS A 42 -10.66 20.81 7.87
N THR A 43 -11.98 20.94 8.03
CA THR A 43 -12.79 19.98 8.80
C THR A 43 -12.71 18.61 8.16
N LEU A 44 -12.91 18.51 6.84
CA LEU A 44 -12.77 17.23 6.12
C LEU A 44 -11.40 16.60 6.38
N SER A 45 -10.31 17.36 6.22
CA SER A 45 -8.94 16.88 6.42
C SER A 45 -8.62 16.50 7.87
N ASP A 46 -9.22 17.15 8.86
CA ASP A 46 -9.00 16.79 10.26
C ASP A 46 -9.81 15.55 10.66
N THR A 47 -11.00 15.36 10.08
CA THR A 47 -11.84 14.19 10.32
C THR A 47 -11.23 12.90 9.75
N THR A 48 -10.46 12.96 8.65
CA THR A 48 -9.79 11.76 8.09
C THR A 48 -8.83 11.08 9.05
N LYS A 49 -8.34 11.79 10.06
CA LYS A 49 -7.40 11.26 11.06
C LYS A 49 -8.08 10.38 12.11
N ILE A 50 -9.41 10.39 12.19
CA ILE A 50 -10.16 9.77 13.27
C ILE A 50 -10.97 8.58 12.74
N HIS A 51 -10.73 7.42 13.37
CA HIS A 51 -11.43 6.14 13.33
C HIS A 51 -10.99 5.07 12.30
N PRO A 52 -10.20 4.08 12.77
CA PRO A 52 -10.32 2.70 12.30
C PRO A 52 -11.77 2.22 12.46
N ASP A 53 -12.33 1.54 11.47
CA ASP A 53 -13.41 0.58 11.73
C ASP A 53 -12.77 -0.79 11.48
N PRO A 54 -12.58 -1.64 12.50
CA PRO A 54 -11.94 -2.94 12.34
C PRO A 54 -12.50 -3.81 11.22
N GLU A 55 -13.80 -3.68 10.88
CA GLU A 55 -14.44 -4.48 9.84
C GLU A 55 -14.18 -3.97 8.40
N HIS A 56 -13.85 -2.68 8.27
CA HIS A 56 -13.58 -2.02 6.98
C HIS A 56 -12.16 -1.44 6.94
N ASP A 57 -11.32 -1.85 7.90
CA ASP A 57 -9.95 -1.42 8.02
C ASP A 57 -9.09 -2.16 7.01
N THR A 58 -8.76 -1.45 5.93
CA THR A 58 -7.95 -1.98 4.83
C THR A 58 -6.47 -1.70 5.02
N ARG A 59 -6.08 -1.18 6.19
CA ARG A 59 -4.70 -0.87 6.52
C ARG A 59 -3.98 -2.19 6.81
N VAL A 60 -3.14 -2.59 5.87
CA VAL A 60 -2.29 -3.76 6.00
C VAL A 60 -1.08 -3.40 6.86
N VAL A 61 -0.66 -4.31 7.73
CA VAL A 61 0.56 -4.20 8.57
C VAL A 61 1.84 -3.89 7.77
N ILE A 62 1.80 -4.03 6.45
CA ILE A 62 2.97 -4.03 5.55
C ILE A 62 3.09 -2.72 4.76
N GLY A 63 2.20 -1.74 4.98
CA GLY A 63 2.20 -0.47 4.26
C GLY A 63 2.15 0.76 5.17
N PHE A 64 2.93 1.76 4.79
CA PHE A 64 2.96 3.16 5.24
C PHE A 64 1.73 3.63 5.99
N GLU A 65 1.95 3.98 7.25
CA GLU A 65 1.08 4.72 8.17
C GLU A 65 -0.38 4.23 8.26
N TYR A 66 -0.98 4.46 9.41
CA TYR A 66 -2.37 4.12 9.68
C TYR A 66 -3.39 4.97 8.86
N GLU A 67 -3.01 5.52 7.69
CA GLU A 67 -3.56 6.80 7.21
C GLU A 67 -4.13 6.81 5.77
N LEU A 68 -3.91 5.79 4.93
CA LEU A 68 -4.37 5.84 3.52
C LEU A 68 -5.77 5.24 3.31
N ILE A 69 -6.80 5.80 3.97
CA ILE A 69 -8.21 5.45 3.67
C ILE A 69 -8.67 6.04 2.32
N TRP A 70 -8.06 7.16 1.91
CA TRP A 70 -8.27 7.79 0.61
C TRP A 70 -7.15 7.37 -0.34
N LYS A 71 -7.44 6.45 -1.23
CA LYS A 71 -6.52 5.90 -2.24
C LYS A 71 -7.34 5.53 -3.49
N PRO A 72 -6.70 5.21 -4.64
CA PRO A 72 -7.42 4.90 -5.88
C PRO A 72 -8.51 3.83 -5.70
N VAL A 73 -9.58 3.94 -6.47
CA VAL A 73 -10.76 3.04 -6.42
C VAL A 73 -11.01 2.42 -7.79
N MET A 74 -11.73 1.31 -7.81
CA MET A 74 -12.34 0.80 -9.04
C MET A 74 -13.54 1.67 -9.39
N GLU A 75 -13.48 2.42 -10.48
CA GLU A 75 -14.59 3.25 -10.94
C GLU A 75 -15.60 2.43 -11.78
N PRO A 76 -16.88 2.84 -11.81
CA PRO A 76 -17.89 2.20 -12.64
C PRO A 76 -17.44 2.18 -14.12
N SER A 77 -17.57 1.02 -14.77
CA SER A 77 -17.13 0.87 -16.16
C SER A 77 -18.05 1.57 -17.17
N ASP A 78 -19.24 1.95 -16.76
CA ASP A 78 -20.25 2.68 -17.52
C ASP A 78 -20.15 4.21 -17.36
N ASP A 79 -19.24 4.70 -16.52
CA ASP A 79 -18.92 6.12 -16.42
C ASP A 79 -17.91 6.52 -17.51
N GLU A 80 -18.32 7.41 -18.42
CA GLU A 80 -17.49 7.89 -19.54
C GLU A 80 -16.28 8.71 -19.06
N ASP A 81 -16.37 9.30 -17.86
CA ASP A 81 -15.31 10.10 -17.24
C ASP A 81 -14.44 9.27 -16.28
N ALA A 82 -14.69 7.96 -16.14
CA ALA A 82 -13.89 7.08 -15.30
C ALA A 82 -12.41 7.13 -15.69
N TYR A 83 -11.57 7.54 -14.75
CA TYR A 83 -10.12 7.55 -14.95
C TYR A 83 -9.55 6.12 -14.93
N PHE A 84 -10.09 5.29 -14.05
CA PHE A 84 -9.58 3.96 -13.75
C PHE A 84 -10.71 2.93 -13.52
N SER A 85 -11.05 2.20 -14.57
CA SER A 85 -11.96 1.04 -14.54
C SER A 85 -11.26 -0.26 -14.96
N GLY A 86 -11.60 -1.39 -14.35
CA GLY A 86 -10.94 -2.69 -14.55
C GLY A 86 -9.59 -2.86 -13.83
N TYR A 87 -9.09 -4.09 -13.75
CA TYR A 87 -7.82 -4.37 -13.07
C TYR A 87 -6.62 -3.91 -13.92
N PRO A 88 -5.63 -3.20 -13.33
CA PRO A 88 -4.50 -2.68 -14.10
C PRO A 88 -3.64 -3.79 -14.70
N ASP A 89 -3.47 -4.89 -13.96
CA ASP A 89 -2.76 -6.08 -14.42
C ASP A 89 -3.31 -6.63 -15.74
N ASP A 90 -4.63 -6.66 -15.90
CA ASP A 90 -5.27 -7.17 -17.13
C ASP A 90 -5.04 -6.20 -18.28
N LYS A 91 -5.17 -4.89 -18.04
CA LYS A 91 -4.83 -3.88 -19.05
C LYS A 91 -3.40 -3.98 -19.54
N PHE A 92 -2.43 -4.20 -18.63
CA PHE A 92 -1.03 -4.38 -19.03
C PHE A 92 -0.83 -5.70 -19.80
N ARG A 93 -1.44 -6.81 -19.34
CA ARG A 93 -1.40 -8.12 -20.05
C ARG A 93 -1.94 -8.02 -21.46
N GLU A 94 -3.05 -7.30 -21.65
CA GLU A 94 -3.72 -7.12 -22.94
C GLU A 94 -3.10 -6.01 -23.81
N GLY A 95 -2.11 -5.29 -23.27
CA GLY A 95 -1.46 -4.21 -23.99
C GLY A 95 -2.30 -2.93 -24.11
N ILE A 96 -3.33 -2.75 -23.27
CA ILE A 96 -4.22 -1.60 -23.25
C ILE A 96 -3.61 -0.50 -22.37
N PHE A 97 -2.63 0.20 -22.93
CA PHE A 97 -1.95 1.34 -22.28
C PHE A 97 -1.19 2.16 -23.34
N ASN A 98 -0.75 3.36 -22.96
CA ASN A 98 0.06 4.21 -23.83
C ASN A 98 1.41 3.57 -24.12
N LYS A 99 1.67 3.27 -25.40
CA LYS A 99 2.89 2.58 -25.86
C LYS A 99 4.07 3.55 -25.97
N VAL A 100 4.72 3.86 -24.86
CA VAL A 100 5.95 4.66 -24.81
C VAL A 100 7.07 3.90 -24.10
N PRO A 101 8.35 4.13 -24.43
CA PRO A 101 9.46 3.56 -23.66
C PRO A 101 9.39 3.92 -22.18
N VAL A 102 9.69 2.96 -21.30
CA VAL A 102 9.58 3.10 -19.85
C VAL A 102 10.95 2.92 -19.20
N MET A 103 11.32 3.82 -18.28
CA MET A 103 12.39 3.60 -17.33
C MET A 103 11.78 3.41 -15.94
N VAL A 104 12.09 2.30 -15.30
CA VAL A 104 11.55 1.94 -13.97
C VAL A 104 12.63 1.21 -13.18
N GLY A 105 12.57 1.23 -11.86
CA GLY A 105 13.57 0.57 -11.05
C GLY A 105 13.23 0.56 -9.58
N ILE A 106 14.14 -0.03 -8.82
CA ILE A 106 14.03 -0.23 -7.37
C ILE A 106 15.29 0.27 -6.68
N THR A 107 15.21 0.59 -5.40
CA THR A 107 16.40 0.69 -4.53
C THR A 107 16.79 -0.68 -4.00
N SER A 108 18.06 -0.84 -3.56
CA SER A 108 18.50 -2.10 -2.94
C SER A 108 17.81 -2.40 -1.60
N GLU A 109 17.19 -1.40 -0.97
CA GLU A 109 16.62 -1.49 0.37
C GLU A 109 15.35 -0.60 0.50
N GLU A 110 14.37 -0.75 -0.40
CA GLU A 110 13.11 0.05 -0.37
C GLU A 110 12.40 -0.01 1.00
N GLY A 111 12.48 -1.18 1.63
CA GLY A 111 11.94 -1.42 2.96
C GLY A 111 12.57 -0.53 4.02
N ALA A 112 13.82 -0.06 3.86
CA ALA A 112 14.56 0.72 4.85
C ALA A 112 13.87 2.06 5.23
N LEU A 113 12.93 2.53 4.41
CA LEU A 113 12.13 3.74 4.68
C LEU A 113 11.04 3.53 5.75
N ILE A 114 10.76 2.31 6.20
CA ILE A 114 9.44 1.99 6.76
C ILE A 114 9.12 2.53 8.17
N GLY A 115 10.02 2.98 9.04
CA GLY A 115 9.66 3.46 10.39
C GLY A 115 8.86 2.47 11.28
N GLY A 116 8.85 2.64 12.61
CA GLY A 116 8.07 1.78 13.52
C GLY A 116 8.39 0.28 13.42
N TRP A 117 9.64 -0.05 13.05
CA TRP A 117 10.10 -1.37 12.62
C TRP A 117 9.82 -2.49 13.60
N LYS A 118 10.06 -2.22 14.89
CA LYS A 118 10.05 -3.27 15.91
C LYS A 118 8.66 -3.88 16.07
N ASP A 119 7.66 -3.06 16.38
CA ASP A 119 6.28 -3.53 16.59
C ASP A 119 5.70 -4.21 15.34
N ARG A 120 6.05 -3.72 14.15
CA ARG A 120 5.60 -4.32 12.88
C ARG A 120 6.26 -5.66 12.60
N ILE A 121 7.56 -5.77 12.85
CA ILE A 121 8.29 -7.03 12.67
C ILE A 121 7.77 -8.07 13.66
N GLU A 122 7.63 -7.70 14.94
CA GLU A 122 7.08 -8.59 15.98
C GLU A 122 5.68 -9.06 15.60
N LEU A 123 4.82 -8.15 15.11
CA LEU A 123 3.48 -8.48 14.66
C LEU A 123 3.48 -9.48 13.48
N ILE A 124 4.35 -9.30 12.48
CA ILE A 124 4.45 -10.26 11.35
C ILE A 124 5.04 -11.60 11.78
N ASP A 125 6.00 -11.60 12.71
CA ASP A 125 6.56 -12.84 13.26
C ASP A 125 5.48 -13.66 14.00
N ASP A 126 4.58 -13.01 14.74
CA ASP A 126 3.51 -13.67 15.49
C ASP A 126 2.26 -13.98 14.62
N HIS A 127 2.01 -13.15 13.60
CA HIS A 127 0.85 -13.21 12.69
C HIS A 127 1.25 -13.18 11.20
N PRO A 128 1.94 -14.22 10.71
CA PRO A 128 2.44 -14.25 9.33
C PRO A 128 1.33 -14.26 8.26
N GLU A 129 0.11 -14.64 8.61
CA GLU A 129 -1.09 -14.53 7.75
C GLU A 129 -1.34 -13.10 7.25
N LEU A 130 -0.88 -12.09 8.00
CA LEU A 130 -1.09 -10.68 7.65
C LEU A 130 -0.37 -10.30 6.34
N LEU A 131 0.70 -11.03 5.99
CA LEU A 131 1.38 -10.97 4.67
C LEU A 131 0.42 -11.18 3.49
N TYR A 132 -0.67 -11.91 3.72
CA TYR A 132 -1.64 -12.30 2.68
C TYR A 132 -3.08 -11.98 3.08
N SER A 133 -3.28 -11.08 4.04
CA SER A 133 -4.61 -10.67 4.55
C SER A 133 -5.59 -10.29 3.43
N GLN A 134 -5.08 -9.54 2.43
CA GLN A 134 -5.82 -9.05 1.27
C GLN A 134 -5.83 -10.02 0.06
N VAL A 135 -5.45 -11.29 0.25
CA VAL A 135 -5.56 -12.30 -0.82
C VAL A 135 -6.87 -13.05 -0.65
N GLU A 136 -7.75 -12.88 -1.62
CA GLU A 136 -9.04 -13.59 -1.68
C GLU A 136 -8.86 -15.06 -2.06
N GLY A 137 -9.85 -15.89 -1.72
CA GLY A 137 -9.86 -17.31 -2.06
C GLY A 137 -8.97 -18.20 -1.20
N LEU A 138 -8.20 -17.62 -0.27
CA LEU A 138 -7.41 -18.36 0.73
C LEU A 138 -8.09 -18.37 2.09
N THR A 139 -8.07 -19.52 2.74
CA THR A 139 -8.42 -19.65 4.17
C THR A 139 -7.33 -19.02 5.05
N GLU A 140 -7.67 -18.63 6.27
CA GLU A 140 -6.69 -18.08 7.22
C GLU A 140 -5.53 -19.05 7.51
N ARG A 141 -5.79 -20.36 7.50
CA ARG A 141 -4.74 -21.39 7.61
C ARG A 141 -3.77 -21.34 6.43
N GLU A 142 -4.28 -21.25 5.20
CA GLU A 142 -3.45 -21.17 3.99
C GLU A 142 -2.64 -19.86 3.95
N LYS A 143 -3.24 -18.74 4.35
CA LYS A 143 -2.54 -17.46 4.49
C LYS A 143 -1.40 -17.56 5.50
N ARG A 144 -1.64 -18.17 6.68
CA ARG A 144 -0.62 -18.40 7.70
C ARG A 144 0.51 -19.27 7.16
N GLU A 145 0.19 -20.42 6.55
CA GLU A 145 1.20 -21.34 5.98
C GLU A 145 2.05 -20.67 4.90
N LEU A 146 1.44 -19.85 4.04
CA LEU A 146 2.14 -19.09 3.02
C LEU A 146 2.99 -17.96 3.62
N GLY A 147 2.47 -17.27 4.63
CA GLY A 147 3.18 -16.27 5.43
C GLY A 147 4.47 -16.83 6.01
N GLU A 148 4.38 -17.94 6.73
CA GLU A 148 5.55 -18.60 7.32
C GLU A 148 6.54 -19.08 6.25
N LYS A 149 6.05 -19.62 5.13
CA LYS A 149 6.92 -20.01 4.01
C LYS A 149 7.66 -18.79 3.44
N MET A 150 6.98 -17.66 3.29
CA MET A 150 7.57 -16.43 2.81
C MET A 150 8.65 -15.92 3.75
N ILE A 151 8.39 -15.88 5.07
CA ILE A 151 9.41 -15.48 6.06
C ILE A 151 10.66 -16.38 5.96
N ARG A 152 10.46 -17.70 5.81
CA ARG A 152 11.55 -18.69 5.66
C ARG A 152 12.42 -18.49 4.41
N VAL A 153 11.96 -17.76 3.40
CA VAL A 153 12.80 -17.40 2.23
C VAL A 153 13.93 -16.45 2.65
N TYR A 154 13.71 -15.61 3.66
CA TYR A 154 14.64 -14.55 4.06
C TYR A 154 15.43 -14.88 5.33
N THR A 155 14.90 -15.73 6.21
CA THR A 155 15.54 -16.07 7.49
C THR A 155 15.09 -17.44 8.02
N GLU A 156 15.98 -18.15 8.72
CA GLU A 156 15.64 -19.41 9.41
C GLU A 156 14.99 -19.19 10.79
N GLY A 157 15.09 -17.96 11.32
CA GLY A 157 14.53 -17.57 12.62
C GLY A 157 13.52 -16.43 12.49
N LYS A 158 13.19 -15.79 13.61
CA LYS A 158 12.34 -14.60 13.62
C LYS A 158 12.98 -13.43 12.87
N LEU A 159 12.17 -12.65 12.15
CA LEU A 159 12.58 -11.42 11.49
C LEU A 159 13.12 -10.39 12.50
N GLU A 160 12.58 -10.36 13.72
CA GLU A 160 13.02 -9.45 14.79
C GLU A 160 14.52 -9.62 15.15
N LYS A 161 15.08 -10.81 14.89
CA LYS A 161 16.49 -11.14 15.14
C LYS A 161 17.38 -10.94 13.91
N ASN A 162 16.79 -10.63 12.76
CA ASN A 162 17.49 -10.43 11.50
C ASN A 162 16.87 -9.26 10.73
N LEU A 163 17.22 -8.04 11.15
CA LEU A 163 16.66 -6.82 10.58
C LEU A 163 16.92 -6.70 9.08
N THR A 164 18.08 -7.16 8.59
CA THR A 164 18.37 -7.17 7.15
C THR A 164 17.43 -8.09 6.37
N ALA A 165 17.07 -9.26 6.93
CA ALA A 165 16.05 -10.12 6.32
C ALA A 165 14.68 -9.44 6.31
N ALA A 166 14.32 -8.73 7.38
CA ALA A 166 13.10 -7.93 7.41
C ALA A 166 13.10 -6.84 6.33
N VAL A 167 14.17 -6.03 6.23
CA VAL A 167 14.32 -5.00 5.18
C VAL A 167 14.11 -5.59 3.79
N LYS A 168 14.72 -6.75 3.50
CA LYS A 168 14.56 -7.42 2.20
C LYS A 168 13.13 -7.89 1.96
N LEU A 169 12.52 -8.58 2.93
CA LEU A 169 11.13 -9.03 2.83
C LEU A 169 10.18 -7.86 2.53
N TYR A 170 10.31 -6.77 3.30
CA TYR A 170 9.48 -5.58 3.12
C TYR A 170 9.76 -4.85 1.80
N SER A 171 11.03 -4.81 1.36
CA SER A 171 11.38 -4.27 0.04
C SER A 171 10.65 -5.05 -1.05
N ASP A 172 10.72 -6.38 -1.01
CA ASP A 172 10.18 -7.24 -2.07
C ASP A 172 8.65 -7.25 -2.09
N VAL A 173 8.01 -7.37 -0.93
CA VAL A 173 6.54 -7.42 -0.83
C VAL A 173 5.91 -6.04 -1.04
N GLY A 174 6.56 -4.97 -0.54
CA GLY A 174 6.06 -3.60 -0.64
C GLY A 174 6.29 -2.95 -2.00
N PHE A 175 7.43 -3.25 -2.64
CA PHE A 175 7.90 -2.53 -3.82
C PHE A 175 8.42 -3.45 -4.93
N SER A 176 9.51 -4.20 -4.67
CA SER A 176 10.31 -4.81 -5.74
C SER A 176 9.51 -5.73 -6.63
N ASN A 177 8.75 -6.66 -6.05
CA ASN A 177 8.00 -7.65 -6.82
C ASN A 177 6.98 -7.00 -7.77
N ARG A 178 6.38 -5.87 -7.36
CA ARG A 178 5.37 -5.17 -8.16
C ARG A 178 6.00 -4.40 -9.30
N ILE A 179 7.10 -3.72 -9.02
CA ILE A 179 7.85 -2.96 -10.03
C ILE A 179 8.43 -3.92 -11.07
N ILE A 180 8.99 -5.05 -10.63
CA ILE A 180 9.45 -6.13 -11.52
C ILE A 180 8.28 -6.70 -12.32
N LYS A 181 7.13 -6.96 -11.67
CA LYS A 181 5.97 -7.51 -12.39
C LYS A 181 5.40 -6.53 -13.42
N PHE A 182 5.34 -5.25 -13.10
CA PHE A 182 4.94 -4.22 -14.06
C PHE A 182 5.89 -4.19 -15.26
N ALA A 183 7.21 -4.17 -15.02
CA ALA A 183 8.21 -4.21 -16.08
C ALA A 183 8.05 -5.46 -16.98
N ASP A 184 7.86 -6.63 -16.37
CA ASP A 184 7.57 -7.89 -17.07
C ASP A 184 6.33 -7.78 -17.95
N LEU A 185 5.21 -7.29 -17.41
CA LEU A 185 3.93 -7.18 -18.13
C LEU A 185 3.98 -6.23 -19.33
N VAL A 186 4.74 -5.14 -19.25
CA VAL A 186 4.78 -4.14 -20.33
C VAL A 186 5.90 -4.39 -21.35
N SER A 187 6.94 -5.14 -20.98
CA SER A 187 8.10 -5.45 -21.85
C SER A 187 7.79 -6.11 -23.20
N PRO A 188 6.70 -6.89 -23.40
CA PRO A 188 6.34 -7.40 -24.72
C PRO A 188 5.87 -6.33 -25.70
N TYR A 189 5.58 -5.12 -25.22
CA TYR A 189 4.90 -4.08 -25.99
C TYR A 189 5.70 -2.79 -26.17
N VAL A 190 6.64 -2.51 -25.26
CA VAL A 190 7.45 -1.28 -25.26
C VAL A 190 8.86 -1.58 -24.76
N ASP A 191 9.83 -0.74 -25.11
CA ASP A 191 11.17 -0.81 -24.52
C ASP A 191 11.11 -0.51 -23.01
N VAL A 192 11.74 -1.37 -22.21
CA VAL A 192 11.82 -1.23 -20.76
C VAL A 192 13.28 -1.15 -20.31
N TYR A 193 13.62 -0.05 -19.66
CA TYR A 193 14.92 0.17 -19.02
C TYR A 193 14.76 -0.02 -17.51
N PHE A 194 15.23 -1.17 -17.01
CA PHE A 194 15.15 -1.49 -15.59
C PHE A 194 16.44 -1.10 -14.86
N TYR A 195 16.35 -0.33 -13.78
CA TYR A 195 17.51 0.02 -12.94
C TYR A 195 17.37 -0.50 -11.51
N GLN A 196 18.52 -0.70 -10.85
CA GLN A 196 18.60 -0.86 -9.41
C GLN A 196 19.55 0.20 -8.85
N TYR A 197 19.06 1.00 -7.91
CA TYR A 197 19.85 2.01 -7.22
C TYR A 197 20.36 1.49 -5.87
N SER A 198 21.67 1.37 -5.72
CA SER A 198 22.31 0.78 -4.54
C SER A 198 23.34 1.69 -3.88
N PHE A 199 23.29 3.00 -4.15
CA PHE A 199 24.22 3.94 -3.51
C PHE A 199 23.81 4.15 -2.06
N PHE A 200 24.74 3.83 -1.15
CA PHE A 200 24.64 4.12 0.27
C PHE A 200 25.80 5.05 0.66
N GLY A 201 25.46 6.25 1.13
CA GLY A 201 26.44 7.24 1.54
C GLY A 201 25.86 8.64 1.61
N ALA A 202 26.58 9.55 2.26
CA ALA A 202 26.23 10.96 2.22
C ALA A 202 26.48 11.49 0.80
N ILE A 203 25.46 12.12 0.21
CA ILE A 203 25.69 13.00 -0.93
C ILE A 203 26.28 14.27 -0.34
N GLU A 204 27.59 14.46 -0.45
CA GLU A 204 28.26 15.67 0.03
C GLU A 204 27.76 16.89 -0.76
N ASN A 205 26.69 17.51 -0.26
CA ASN A 205 26.43 18.92 -0.48
C ASN A 205 25.58 19.50 0.66
N LYS A 206 26.29 19.80 1.76
CA LYS A 206 25.96 20.58 2.98
C LYS A 206 25.73 19.80 4.27
N ALA A 207 26.70 19.98 5.16
CA ALA A 207 26.85 19.57 6.55
C ALA A 207 25.57 19.58 7.41
N GLY A 208 25.30 18.44 8.02
CA GLY A 208 24.63 18.27 9.30
C GLY A 208 25.32 17.10 10.04
N PRO A 209 25.42 17.11 11.37
CA PRO A 209 26.23 16.12 12.08
C PRO A 209 25.63 14.73 11.88
N ILE A 210 26.49 13.80 11.50
CA ILE A 210 26.23 12.36 11.54
C ILE A 210 25.96 12.03 13.00
N VAL A 211 24.75 11.61 13.33
CA VAL A 211 24.49 10.95 14.61
C VAL A 211 25.04 9.54 14.46
N GLU A 212 26.23 9.31 14.99
CA GLU A 212 26.74 7.96 15.20
C GLU A 212 25.74 7.23 16.12
N MET A 213 25.08 6.20 15.62
CA MET A 213 24.36 5.26 16.48
C MET A 213 25.40 4.39 17.15
N GLU A 214 25.88 4.82 18.32
CA GLU A 214 26.60 3.93 19.23
C GLU A 214 25.66 2.81 19.66
N GLY A 215 26.08 1.58 19.40
CA GLY A 215 25.40 0.38 19.88
C GLY A 215 25.73 0.12 21.34
N GLU A 216 24.71 -0.29 22.09
CA GLU A 216 24.79 -1.22 23.23
C GLU A 216 23.69 -2.28 23.10
#